data_AF-A0A954A1K2-F1
#
_entry.id   AF-A0A954A1K2-F1
#
_cell.length_a   1.000
_cell.length_b   1.000
_cell.length_c   1.000
_cell.angle_alpha   90.00
_cell.angle_beta   90.00
_cell.angle_gamma   90.00
#
_symmetry.space_group_name_H-M   'P 1'
#
loop_
_entity.id
_entity.type
_entity.pdbx_description
1 polymer ?
#
loop_
_entity_poly.entity_id
_entity_poly.type
_entity_poly.pdbx_seq_one_letter_code
_entity_poly.pdbx_strand_id
1 'polypeptide(L)'
;MEPTNHDFDKSPNPGLSSAEYRAKLLTKLNCLIAVLQVAIAKISRSIDLPGANQERLTKIRGNLENTLSICERAKSTLERGTDTAVRQRPRAGHGDDGKMSYRDYVELSSIDEYRKFKSLPPITPSELDSVDLDGLIRKLADG
;
A
#
# COMPACT_ATOMS: atom_id res chain seq x y z
N MET A 1 -15.09 2.03 46.31
CA MET A 1 -13.89 2.50 45.59
C MET A 1 -13.86 1.69 44.31
N GLU A 2 -14.46 2.25 43.26
CA GLU A 2 -14.72 1.56 42.00
C GLU A 2 -13.46 1.61 41.12
N PRO A 3 -13.00 0.50 40.51
CA PRO A 3 -11.92 0.54 39.53
C PRO A 3 -12.49 0.93 38.16
N THR A 4 -12.08 2.09 37.67
CA THR A 4 -12.36 2.57 36.30
C THR A 4 -11.51 1.77 35.30
N ASN A 5 -12.14 0.84 34.58
CA ASN A 5 -11.56 0.23 33.38
C ASN A 5 -11.46 1.29 32.28
N HIS A 6 -10.25 1.72 31.98
CA HIS A 6 -9.96 2.51 30.79
C HIS A 6 -9.91 1.56 29.60
N ASP A 7 -11.07 1.32 29.00
CA ASP A 7 -11.22 0.60 27.74
C ASP A 7 -10.56 1.46 26.64
N PHE A 8 -9.35 1.08 26.23
CA PHE A 8 -8.69 1.69 25.09
C PHE A 8 -9.45 1.26 23.84
N ASP A 9 -10.34 2.15 23.39
CA ASP A 9 -11.05 2.12 22.13
C ASP A 9 -10.07 1.89 20.98
N LYS A 10 -9.90 0.61 20.62
CA LYS A 10 -9.09 0.14 19.50
C LYS A 10 -9.98 0.10 18.25
N SER A 11 -10.59 1.23 17.90
CA SER A 11 -11.42 1.33 16.70
C SER A 11 -10.53 1.53 15.45
N PRO A 12 -10.79 0.76 14.37
CA PRO A 12 -10.05 0.88 13.12
C PRO A 12 -10.38 2.23 12.48
N ASN A 13 -9.34 3.07 12.36
CA ASN A 13 -9.30 4.38 11.70
C ASN A 13 -10.55 4.73 10.82
N PRO A 14 -11.61 5.35 11.40
CA PRO A 14 -12.88 5.57 10.71
C PRO A 14 -12.79 6.66 9.62
N GLY A 15 -11.67 7.40 9.55
CA GLY A 15 -11.47 8.50 8.60
C GLY A 15 -11.47 8.07 7.13
N LEU A 16 -11.06 6.82 6.84
CA LEU A 16 -11.14 6.29 5.48
C LEU A 16 -12.56 5.87 5.09
N SER A 17 -13.49 5.69 6.02
CA SER A 17 -14.83 5.15 5.75
C SER A 17 -15.78 6.13 5.05
N SER A 18 -15.54 7.45 5.16
CA SER A 18 -16.41 8.46 4.55
C SER A 18 -16.17 8.57 3.05
N ALA A 19 -17.23 8.36 2.25
CA ALA A 19 -17.20 8.51 0.79
C ALA A 19 -16.73 9.92 0.35
N GLU A 20 -17.06 10.95 1.13
CA GLU A 20 -16.66 12.33 0.86
C GLU A 20 -15.15 12.54 1.07
N TYR A 21 -14.57 11.93 2.11
CA TYR A 21 -13.13 11.97 2.34
C TYR A 21 -12.37 11.27 1.21
N ARG A 22 -12.85 10.09 0.78
CA ARG A 22 -12.27 9.36 -0.36
C ARG A 22 -12.33 10.18 -1.65
N ALA A 23 -13.46 10.81 -1.96
CA ALA A 23 -13.61 11.67 -3.14
C ALA A 23 -12.63 12.85 -3.12
N LYS A 24 -12.48 13.53 -1.98
CA LYS A 24 -11.50 14.62 -1.81
C LYS A 24 -10.07 14.13 -2.01
N LEU A 25 -9.75 12.95 -1.47
CA LEU A 25 -8.42 12.35 -1.62
C LEU A 25 -8.13 11.96 -3.08
N LEU A 26 -9.12 11.37 -3.78
CA LEU A 26 -9.01 11.02 -5.19
C LEU A 26 -8.76 12.26 -6.07
N THR A 27 -9.45 13.37 -5.79
CA THR A 27 -9.22 14.65 -6.50
C THR A 27 -7.78 15.16 -6.28
N LYS A 28 -7.29 15.15 -5.04
CA LYS A 28 -5.91 15.54 -4.72
C LYS A 28 -4.91 14.65 -5.46
N LEU A 29 -5.16 13.34 -5.51
CA LEU A 29 -4.29 12.37 -6.15
C LEU A 29 -4.28 12.53 -7.68
N ASN A 30 -5.44 12.77 -8.30
CA ASN A 30 -5.54 13.07 -9.74
C ASN A 30 -4.77 14.36 -10.11
N CYS A 31 -4.90 15.42 -9.31
CA CYS A 31 -4.11 16.64 -9.51
C CYS A 31 -2.61 16.37 -9.41
N LEU A 32 -2.17 15.59 -8.41
CA LEU A 32 -0.77 15.25 -8.24
C LEU A 32 -0.22 14.44 -9.42
N ILE A 33 -0.96 13.43 -9.88
CA ILE A 33 -0.62 12.63 -11.08
C ILE A 33 -0.43 13.54 -12.29
N ALA A 34 -1.36 14.46 -12.55
CA ALA A 34 -1.26 15.38 -13.68
C ALA A 34 -0.01 16.27 -13.59
N VAL A 35 0.30 16.82 -12.41
CA VAL A 35 1.51 17.63 -12.20
C VAL A 35 2.79 16.82 -12.44
N LEU A 36 2.84 15.58 -11.94
CA LEU A 36 3.99 14.68 -12.14
C LEU A 36 4.21 14.36 -13.62
N GLN A 37 3.15 14.04 -14.36
CA GLN A 37 3.22 13.78 -15.81
C GLN A 37 3.75 15.00 -16.58
N VAL A 38 3.26 16.21 -16.26
CA VAL A 38 3.75 17.45 -16.88
C VAL A 38 5.22 17.70 -16.53
N ALA A 39 5.63 17.45 -15.28
CA ALA A 39 7.01 17.60 -14.85
C ALA A 39 7.96 16.63 -15.57
N ILE A 40 7.58 15.34 -15.69
CA ILE A 40 8.33 14.32 -16.44
C ILE A 40 8.48 14.73 -17.91
N ALA A 41 7.39 15.18 -18.55
CA ALA A 41 7.42 15.64 -19.93
C ALA A 41 8.33 16.87 -20.10
N LYS A 42 8.32 17.80 -19.14
CA LYS A 42 9.19 18.97 -19.15
C LYS A 42 10.66 18.58 -19.01
N ILE A 43 10.99 17.70 -18.08
CA ILE A 43 12.38 17.21 -17.89
C ILE A 43 12.86 16.44 -19.13
N SER A 44 11.99 15.64 -19.73
CA SER A 44 12.31 14.91 -20.96
C SER A 44 12.60 15.85 -22.12
N ARG A 45 11.96 17.02 -22.20
CA ARG A 45 12.38 18.07 -23.15
C ARG A 45 13.66 18.77 -22.72
N SER A 46 13.86 18.97 -21.42
CA SER A 46 15.04 19.67 -20.88
C SER A 46 16.34 18.90 -21.02
N ILE A 47 16.30 17.56 -21.08
CA ILE A 47 17.50 16.71 -21.18
C ILE A 47 18.21 16.83 -22.53
N ASP A 48 17.46 17.17 -23.58
CA ASP A 48 17.95 17.27 -24.96
C ASP A 48 18.55 18.66 -25.27
N LEU A 49 18.44 19.64 -24.35
CA LEU A 49 19.04 20.95 -24.55
C LEU A 49 20.57 20.92 -24.35
N PRO A 50 21.33 21.62 -25.22
CA PRO A 50 22.77 21.77 -25.04
C PRO A 50 23.08 22.50 -23.73
N GLY A 51 24.02 21.97 -22.94
CA GLY A 51 24.39 22.50 -21.62
C GLY A 51 23.52 22.01 -20.46
N ALA A 52 22.54 21.14 -20.71
CA ALA A 52 21.75 20.53 -19.64
C ALA A 52 22.58 19.55 -18.80
N ASN A 53 22.37 19.56 -17.47
CA ASN A 53 22.95 18.55 -16.59
C ASN A 53 22.15 17.23 -16.72
N GLN A 54 22.50 16.45 -17.74
CA GLN A 54 21.79 15.24 -18.13
C GLN A 54 21.73 14.20 -17.01
N GLU A 55 22.81 14.01 -16.26
CA GLU A 55 22.86 13.04 -15.16
C GLU A 55 21.84 13.40 -14.07
N ARG A 56 21.84 14.67 -13.64
CA ARG A 56 20.89 15.16 -12.64
C ARG A 56 19.45 15.06 -13.15
N LEU A 57 19.19 15.47 -14.39
CA LEU A 57 17.86 15.42 -14.99
C LEU A 57 17.34 13.97 -15.13
N THR A 58 18.21 13.02 -15.47
CA THR A 58 17.87 11.59 -15.55
C THR A 58 17.48 11.04 -14.18
N LYS A 59 18.25 11.37 -13.13
CA LYS A 59 17.92 10.97 -11.75
C LYS A 59 16.60 11.57 -11.28
N ILE A 60 16.37 12.85 -11.55
CA ILE A 60 15.10 13.51 -11.19
C ILE A 60 13.94 12.86 -11.93
N ARG A 61 14.08 12.59 -13.24
CA ARG A 61 13.05 11.90 -14.03
C ARG A 61 12.68 10.56 -13.41
N GLY A 62 13.67 9.72 -13.09
CA GLY A 62 13.42 8.42 -12.45
C GLY A 62 12.70 8.52 -11.11
N ASN A 63 13.04 9.51 -10.27
CA ASN A 63 12.34 9.73 -9.00
C ASN A 63 10.88 10.14 -9.20
N LEU A 64 10.60 10.99 -10.20
CA LEU A 64 9.23 11.40 -10.53
C LEU A 64 8.41 10.25 -11.12
N GLU A 65 9.01 9.42 -11.98
CA GLU A 65 8.37 8.21 -12.53
C GLU A 65 8.03 7.19 -11.42
N ASN A 66 8.94 6.98 -10.48
CA ASN A 66 8.69 6.14 -9.30
C ASN A 66 7.53 6.68 -8.45
N THR A 67 7.52 8.00 -8.20
CA THR A 67 6.45 8.65 -7.43
C THR A 67 5.10 8.58 -8.16
N LEU A 68 5.11 8.75 -9.49
CA LEU A 68 3.92 8.63 -10.34
C LEU A 68 3.33 7.21 -10.24
N SER A 69 4.16 6.18 -10.37
CA SER A 69 3.74 4.77 -10.23
C SER A 69 3.10 4.48 -8.86
N ILE A 70 3.62 5.07 -7.78
CA ILE A 70 3.00 4.95 -6.44
C ILE A 70 1.63 5.64 -6.40
N CYS A 71 1.51 6.84 -6.99
CA CYS A 71 0.26 7.58 -7.02
C CYS A 71 -0.82 6.86 -7.85
N GLU A 72 -0.46 6.27 -8.99
CA GLU A 72 -1.38 5.49 -9.83
C GLU A 72 -1.90 4.24 -9.11
N ARG A 73 -1.03 3.55 -8.36
CA ARG A 73 -1.45 2.42 -7.51
C ARG A 73 -2.37 2.86 -6.38
N ALA A 74 -2.01 3.94 -5.67
CA ALA A 74 -2.85 4.50 -4.62
C ALA A 74 -4.24 4.89 -5.16
N LYS A 75 -4.30 5.40 -6.40
CA LYS A 75 -5.55 5.74 -7.09
C LYS A 75 -6.38 4.50 -7.34
N SER A 76 -5.78 3.45 -7.91
CA SER A 76 -6.49 2.19 -8.17
C SER A 76 -7.04 1.58 -6.87
N THR A 77 -6.27 1.56 -5.79
CA THR A 77 -6.73 1.08 -4.48
C THR A 77 -7.90 1.90 -3.94
N LEU A 78 -7.85 3.22 -4.08
CA LEU A 78 -8.90 4.12 -3.62
C LEU A 78 -10.18 3.98 -4.45
N GLU A 79 -10.07 3.79 -5.77
CA GLU A 79 -11.18 3.56 -6.69
C GLU A 79 -11.82 2.18 -6.49
N ARG A 80 -11.05 1.12 -6.26
CA ARG A 80 -11.61 -0.21 -5.95
C ARG A 80 -12.45 -0.22 -4.68
N GLY A 81 -12.12 0.61 -3.70
CA GLY A 81 -12.95 0.84 -2.51
C GLY A 81 -14.26 1.60 -2.79
N THR A 82 -14.42 2.21 -3.97
CA THR A 82 -15.68 2.86 -4.40
C THR A 82 -16.62 1.89 -5.13
N ASP A 83 -16.10 0.92 -5.88
CA ASP A 83 -16.91 -0.07 -6.59
C ASP A 83 -17.63 -1.05 -5.64
N THR A 84 -17.00 -1.38 -4.51
CA THR A 84 -17.61 -2.21 -3.46
C THR A 84 -18.73 -1.50 -2.69
N ALA A 85 -18.85 -0.17 -2.81
CA ALA A 85 -19.88 0.60 -2.13
C ALA A 85 -21.19 0.74 -2.93
N VAL A 86 -21.17 0.49 -4.24
CA VAL A 86 -22.35 0.69 -5.13
C VAL A 86 -22.92 -0.63 -5.66
N ARG A 87 -22.18 -1.74 -5.60
CA ARG A 87 -22.71 -3.06 -5.97
C ARG A 87 -22.81 -3.99 -4.76
N GLN A 88 -24.07 -4.20 -4.38
CA GLN A 88 -24.60 -5.31 -3.58
C GLN A 88 -24.31 -5.24 -2.08
N ARG A 89 -25.39 -5.09 -1.30
CA ARG A 89 -25.49 -5.76 0.00
C ARG A 89 -25.43 -7.27 -0.28
N PRO A 90 -24.43 -8.05 0.17
CA PRO A 90 -24.66 -9.45 0.43
C PRO A 90 -25.22 -9.56 1.84
N ARG A 91 -26.27 -10.34 1.94
CA ARG A 91 -26.89 -10.75 3.20
C ARG A 91 -25.82 -11.33 4.13
N ALA A 92 -26.01 -11.11 5.42
CA ALA A 92 -25.36 -11.88 6.47
C ALA A 92 -25.47 -13.39 6.13
N GLY A 93 -24.32 -14.02 5.90
CA GLY A 93 -24.23 -15.43 5.52
C GLY A 93 -22.77 -15.83 5.46
N HIS A 94 -22.43 -16.85 6.24
CA HIS A 94 -21.10 -17.41 6.49
C HIS A 94 -20.11 -17.49 5.31
N GLY A 95 -18.85 -17.19 5.64
CA GLY A 95 -17.66 -17.80 5.04
C GLY A 95 -17.26 -17.30 3.66
N ASP A 96 -16.31 -16.36 3.60
CA ASP A 96 -15.42 -16.28 2.44
C ASP A 96 -13.98 -16.16 2.94
N ASP A 97 -13.21 -17.17 2.55
CA ASP A 97 -11.87 -17.49 2.95
C ASP A 97 -10.95 -16.40 2.37
N GLY A 98 -10.34 -15.57 3.22
CA GLY A 98 -9.47 -14.44 2.86
C GLY A 98 -8.15 -14.85 2.21
N LYS A 99 -8.21 -15.67 1.16
CA LYS A 99 -7.07 -16.11 0.37
C LYS A 99 -6.75 -15.03 -0.66
N MET A 100 -5.72 -14.25 -0.36
CA MET A 100 -5.05 -13.38 -1.33
C MET A 100 -4.74 -14.18 -2.61
N SER A 101 -5.01 -13.59 -3.78
CA SER A 101 -4.70 -14.23 -5.05
C SER A 101 -3.19 -14.42 -5.17
N TYR A 102 -2.75 -15.47 -5.88
CA TYR A 102 -1.32 -15.65 -6.24
C TYR A 102 -0.73 -14.36 -6.85
N ARG A 103 -1.55 -13.62 -7.58
CA ARG A 103 -1.17 -12.35 -8.20
C ARG A 103 -0.91 -11.26 -7.16
N ASP A 104 -1.70 -11.21 -6.09
CA ASP A 104 -1.54 -10.24 -5.00
C ASP A 104 -0.23 -10.47 -4.22
N TYR A 105 0.21 -11.73 -4.08
CA TYR A 105 1.50 -12.07 -3.46
C TYR A 105 2.71 -11.63 -4.29
N VAL A 106 2.62 -11.76 -5.61
CA VAL A 106 3.69 -11.36 -6.55
C VAL A 106 3.81 -9.84 -6.61
N GLU A 107 2.72 -9.09 -6.46
CA GLU A 107 2.71 -7.62 -6.52
C GLU A 107 3.18 -6.93 -5.23
N LEU A 108 3.25 -7.67 -4.10
CA LEU A 108 3.72 -7.17 -2.81
C LEU A 108 5.18 -7.53 -2.48
N SER A 109 5.76 -8.46 -3.23
CA SER A 109 7.14 -8.93 -3.00
C SER A 109 8.07 -8.31 -4.04
N SER A 110 9.21 -7.76 -3.62
CA SER A 110 10.29 -7.45 -4.55
C SER A 110 10.69 -8.73 -5.32
N ILE A 111 11.22 -8.60 -6.55
CA ILE A 111 11.73 -9.75 -7.33
C ILE A 111 12.73 -10.58 -6.50
N ASP A 112 13.51 -9.92 -5.66
CA ASP A 112 14.48 -10.57 -4.77
C ASP A 112 13.79 -11.36 -3.64
N GLU A 113 12.69 -10.84 -3.09
CA GLU A 113 11.87 -11.56 -2.11
C GLU A 113 11.20 -12.79 -2.74
N TYR A 114 10.66 -12.66 -3.95
CA TYR A 114 10.08 -13.80 -4.67
C TYR A 114 11.11 -14.94 -4.88
N ARG A 115 12.33 -14.60 -5.30
CA ARG A 115 13.41 -15.59 -5.46
C ARG A 115 13.79 -16.24 -4.14
N LYS A 116 13.86 -15.46 -3.06
CA LYS A 116 14.14 -15.95 -1.72
C LYS A 116 13.04 -16.91 -1.24
N PHE A 117 11.77 -16.52 -1.32
CA PHE A 117 10.65 -17.36 -0.89
C PHE A 117 10.50 -18.63 -1.72
N LYS A 118 10.78 -18.58 -3.02
CA LYS A 118 10.77 -19.76 -3.89
C LYS A 118 11.80 -20.82 -3.47
N SER A 119 12.88 -20.42 -2.78
CA SER A 119 13.92 -21.34 -2.31
C SER A 119 13.66 -21.94 -0.93
N LEU A 120 12.64 -21.46 -0.20
CA LEU A 120 12.35 -21.90 1.16
C LEU A 120 11.37 -23.09 1.17
N PRO A 121 11.56 -24.06 2.09
CA PRO A 121 10.62 -25.16 2.26
C PRO A 121 9.29 -24.69 2.87
N PRO A 122 8.20 -25.48 2.74
CA PRO A 122 6.94 -25.20 3.42
C PRO A 122 7.14 -25.11 4.95
N ILE A 123 6.48 -24.15 5.58
CA ILE A 123 6.49 -23.99 7.04
C ILE A 123 5.76 -25.17 7.67
N THR A 124 6.43 -25.87 8.58
CA THR A 124 5.87 -27.01 9.30
C THR A 124 5.16 -26.59 10.59
N PRO A 125 4.17 -27.37 11.07
CA PRO A 125 3.50 -27.08 12.34
C PRO A 125 4.47 -27.03 13.53
N SER A 126 5.47 -27.92 13.54
CA SER A 126 6.52 -27.96 14.56
C SER A 126 7.37 -26.69 14.61
N GLU A 127 7.58 -26.03 13.47
CA GLU A 127 8.29 -24.74 13.45
C GLU A 127 7.44 -23.65 14.10
N LEU A 128 6.12 -23.64 13.87
CA LEU A 128 5.20 -22.68 14.50
C LEU A 128 5.18 -22.85 16.02
N ASP A 129 5.11 -24.09 16.49
CA ASP A 129 5.05 -24.40 17.93
C ASP A 129 6.36 -24.04 18.66
N SER A 130 7.49 -24.03 17.94
CA SER A 130 8.80 -23.67 18.49
C SER A 130 9.04 -22.17 18.62
N VAL A 131 8.15 -21.33 18.08
CA VAL A 131 8.31 -19.87 18.11
C VAL A 131 7.83 -19.30 19.45
N ASP A 132 8.71 -18.55 20.12
CA ASP A 132 8.36 -17.75 21.29
C ASP A 132 7.57 -16.49 20.87
N LEU A 133 6.25 -16.66 20.72
CA LEU A 133 5.33 -15.59 20.34
C LEU A 133 5.27 -14.50 21.42
N ASP A 134 5.35 -14.86 22.71
CA ASP A 134 5.29 -13.91 23.82
C ASP A 134 6.50 -12.98 23.84
N GLY A 135 7.70 -13.52 23.60
CA GLY A 135 8.93 -12.74 23.45
C GLY A 135 8.87 -11.80 22.24
N LEU A 136 8.23 -12.23 21.15
CA LEU A 136 8.04 -11.40 19.95
C LEU A 136 7.08 -10.24 20.20
N ILE A 137 5.98 -10.49 20.92
CA ILE A 137 4.99 -9.48 21.32
C ILE A 137 5.64 -8.42 22.20
N ARG A 138 6.48 -8.81 23.17
CA ARG A 138 7.20 -7.86 24.03
C ARG A 138 8.15 -6.98 23.22
N LYS A 139 8.96 -7.57 22.33
CA LYS A 139 9.87 -6.80 21.46
C LYS A 139 9.13 -5.80 20.55
N LEU A 140 7.92 -6.12 20.14
CA LEU A 140 7.10 -5.21 19.32
C LEU A 140 6.45 -4.10 20.16
N ALA A 141 6.16 -4.36 21.43
CA ALA A 141 5.60 -3.37 22.34
C ALA A 141 6.64 -2.38 22.90
N ASP A 142 7.91 -2.80 22.97
CA ASP A 142 9.03 -2.01 23.50
C ASP A 142 9.80 -1.18 22.44
N GLY A 143 9.32 -1.15 21.18
CA GLY A 143 9.92 -0.40 20.06
C GLY A 143 9.07 0.78 19.62
#